data_AF-A0AAD1AMY5-F1
#
_entry.id   AF-A0AAD1AMY5-F1
#
_cell.length_a   1.000
_cell.length_b   1.000
_cell.length_c   1.000
_cell.angle_alpha   90.00
_cell.angle_beta   90.00
_cell.angle_gamma   90.00
#
_symmetry.space_group_name_H-M   'P 1'
#
loop_
_entity.id
_entity.type
_entity.pdbx_description
1 polymer ?
#
loop_
_entity_poly.entity_id
_entity_poly.type
_entity_poly.pdbx_seq_one_letter_code
_entity_poly.pdbx_strand_id
1 'polypeptide(L)'
;MKIKIWLNKQNRLTNWAYQAEDAKVGPTEDGQQIIEADDVSQFFEGHASLVDGKIVADEGYDPANDHPLPQPSPSDLANAETMKTIASLTVSNAALIKQVATLTKEAKL
;
A
#
# COMPACT_ATOMS: atom_id res chain seq x y z
N MET A 1 -9.83 -5.30 14.52
CA MET A 1 -9.32 -3.93 14.64
C MET A 1 -10.48 -3.02 14.29
N LYS A 2 -10.87 -2.10 15.17
CA LYS A 2 -12.01 -1.21 14.92
C LYS A 2 -11.54 0.00 14.12
N ILE A 3 -12.23 0.33 13.04
CA ILE A 3 -11.93 1.46 12.17
C ILE A 3 -13.09 2.43 12.24
N LYS A 4 -12.78 3.71 12.38
CA LYS A 4 -13.77 4.78 12.36
C LYS A 4 -13.96 5.22 10.92
N ILE A 5 -15.21 5.40 10.53
CA ILE A 5 -15.57 5.92 9.21
C ILE A 5 -16.50 7.10 9.34
N TRP A 6 -16.30 8.07 8.45
CA TRP A 6 -17.12 9.26 8.35
C TRP A 6 -18.08 9.09 7.19
N LEU A 7 -19.35 9.32 7.50
CA LEU A 7 -20.44 9.25 6.55
C LEU A 7 -21.08 10.64 6.43
N ASN A 8 -21.30 11.11 5.21
CA ASN A 8 -22.11 12.30 5.01
C ASN A 8 -23.62 12.00 5.17
N LYS A 9 -24.47 13.03 4.99
CA LYS A 9 -25.92 12.92 5.13
C LYS A 9 -26.59 11.95 4.15
N GLN A 10 -25.90 11.56 3.08
CA GLN A 10 -26.33 10.58 2.08
C GLN A 10 -25.71 9.20 2.34
N ASN A 11 -25.16 8.97 3.54
CA ASN A 11 -24.47 7.73 3.92
C ASN A 11 -23.23 7.43 3.06
N ARG A 12 -22.63 8.45 2.42
CA ARG A 12 -21.41 8.29 1.62
C ARG A 12 -20.17 8.26 2.51
N LEU A 13 -19.28 7.30 2.28
CA LEU A 13 -17.95 7.26 2.89
C LEU A 13 -17.13 8.47 2.42
N THR A 14 -16.75 9.33 3.34
CA THR A 14 -15.93 10.53 3.07
C THR A 14 -14.54 10.44 3.68
N ASN A 15 -14.35 9.63 4.73
CA ASN A 15 -13.04 9.44 5.35
C ASN A 15 -13.04 8.13 6.17
N TRP A 16 -11.85 7.62 6.47
CA TRP A 16 -11.65 6.51 7.40
C TRP A 16 -10.32 6.65 8.15
N ALA A 17 -10.30 6.18 9.39
CA ALA A 17 -9.10 6.21 10.22
C ALA A 17 -9.05 5.01 11.16
N TYR A 18 -7.84 4.50 11.37
CA TYR A 18 -7.60 3.55 12.46
C TYR A 18 -7.92 4.22 13.81
N GLN A 19 -8.33 3.43 14.79
CA GLN A 19 -8.88 3.81 16.12
C GLN A 19 -8.10 4.89 16.91
N ALA A 20 -6.91 5.29 16.47
CA ALA A 20 -6.02 6.29 17.06
C ALA A 20 -6.50 7.74 16.94
N GLU A 21 -7.58 8.04 16.21
CA GLU A 21 -8.21 9.36 16.31
C GLU A 21 -9.11 9.45 17.54
N ASP A 22 -8.97 10.53 18.33
CA ASP A 22 -9.86 10.91 19.44
C ASP A 22 -11.29 11.23 18.98
N ALA A 23 -11.55 11.13 17.67
CA ALA A 23 -12.85 11.35 17.06
C ALA A 23 -13.91 10.44 17.69
N LYS A 24 -14.92 11.03 18.32
CA LYS A 24 -15.97 10.27 19.01
C LYS A 24 -16.94 9.68 18.00
N VAL A 25 -17.33 8.42 18.21
CA VAL A 25 -18.46 7.82 17.48
C VAL A 25 -19.71 8.66 17.73
N GLY A 26 -20.42 9.01 16.66
CA GLY A 26 -21.53 9.96 16.75
C GLY A 26 -21.50 11.02 15.66
N PRO A 27 -22.47 11.95 15.69
CA PRO A 27 -22.50 13.08 14.77
C PRO A 27 -21.35 14.04 15.05
N THR A 28 -20.82 14.64 13.99
CA THR A 28 -19.80 15.69 14.02
C THR A 28 -20.43 17.07 13.83
N GLU A 29 -19.70 18.14 14.18
CA GLU A 29 -20.19 19.52 14.07
C GLU A 29 -20.45 19.95 12.61
N ASP A 30 -19.72 19.38 11.64
CA ASP A 30 -19.91 19.60 10.21
C ASP A 30 -21.01 18.73 9.59
N GLY A 31 -21.72 17.94 10.40
CA GLY A 31 -22.89 17.17 10.00
C GLY A 31 -22.58 15.83 9.33
N GLN A 32 -21.38 15.31 9.54
CA GLN A 32 -21.03 13.92 9.25
C GLN A 32 -21.43 13.01 10.43
N GLN A 33 -21.43 11.71 10.19
CA GLN A 33 -21.67 10.67 11.18
C GLN A 33 -20.46 9.74 11.24
N ILE A 34 -19.87 9.61 12.43
CA ILE A 34 -18.80 8.66 12.67
C ILE A 34 -19.40 7.36 13.19
N ILE A 35 -19.09 6.24 12.54
CA ILE A 35 -19.44 4.89 13.02
C ILE A 35 -18.21 3.99 13.07
N GLU A 36 -18.33 2.86 13.76
CA GLU A 36 -17.31 1.83 13.78
C GLU A 36 -17.62 0.74 12.75
N ALA A 37 -16.58 0.27 12.10
CA ALA A 37 -16.62 -0.85 11.18
C ALA A 37 -15.45 -1.81 11.44
N ASP A 38 -15.68 -3.09 11.14
CA ASP A 38 -14.69 -4.15 11.29
C ASP A 38 -14.10 -4.62 9.96
N ASP A 39 -14.74 -4.27 8.83
CA ASP A 39 -14.35 -4.66 7.48
C ASP A 39 -14.13 -3.41 6.62
N VAL A 40 -12.98 -3.36 5.95
CA VAL A 40 -12.55 -2.24 5.09
C VAL A 40 -12.33 -2.66 3.65
N SER A 41 -12.69 -3.90 3.30
CA SER A 41 -12.52 -4.45 1.95
C SER A 41 -13.21 -3.63 0.86
N GLN A 42 -14.17 -2.77 1.23
CA GLN A 42 -14.96 -1.92 0.33
C GLN A 42 -14.78 -0.42 0.62
N PHE A 43 -13.75 -0.02 1.36
CA PHE A 43 -13.55 1.38 1.73
C PHE A 43 -12.84 2.13 0.63
N PHE A 44 -13.64 2.64 -0.30
CA PHE A 44 -13.18 3.52 -1.35
C PHE A 44 -13.74 4.91 -1.08
N GLU A 45 -12.87 5.83 -0.68
CA GLU A 45 -13.25 7.20 -0.34
C GLU A 45 -14.03 7.82 -1.50
N GLY A 46 -15.22 8.34 -1.22
CA GLY A 46 -16.06 8.93 -2.25
C GLY A 46 -16.62 7.94 -3.27
N HIS A 47 -16.48 6.62 -3.08
CA HIS A 47 -16.93 5.52 -3.95
C HIS A 47 -17.60 4.35 -3.22
N ALA A 48 -17.91 4.52 -1.93
CA ALA A 48 -18.62 3.52 -1.13
C ALA A 48 -19.64 4.18 -0.20
N SER A 49 -20.73 3.49 0.11
CA SER A 49 -21.82 4.00 0.94
C SER A 49 -22.28 2.97 1.97
N LEU A 50 -22.86 3.44 3.08
CA LEU A 50 -23.50 2.57 4.06
C LEU A 50 -24.90 2.16 3.56
N VAL A 51 -25.06 0.87 3.28
CA VAL A 51 -26.31 0.23 2.86
C VAL A 51 -26.57 -0.96 3.79
N ASP A 52 -27.73 -0.97 4.46
CA ASP A 52 -28.14 -2.04 5.40
C ASP A 52 -27.07 -2.41 6.44
N GLY A 53 -26.38 -1.40 6.97
CA GLY A 53 -25.34 -1.59 8.00
C GLY A 53 -24.00 -2.10 7.47
N LYS A 54 -23.81 -2.19 6.15
CA LYS A 54 -22.56 -2.58 5.49
C LYS A 54 -22.06 -1.49 4.56
N ILE A 55 -20.75 -1.36 4.44
CA ILE A 55 -20.15 -0.48 3.45
C ILE A 55 -20.08 -1.22 2.12
N VAL A 56 -20.69 -0.65 1.10
CA VAL A 56 -20.84 -1.21 -0.23
C VAL A 56 -20.23 -0.23 -1.22
N ALA A 57 -19.31 -0.71 -2.07
CA ALA A 57 -18.78 0.08 -3.17
C ALA A 57 -19.89 0.41 -4.18
N ASP A 58 -19.74 1.49 -4.93
CA ASP A 58 -20.69 1.82 -5.99
C ASP A 58 -20.79 0.71 -7.03
N GLU A 59 -22.00 0.57 -7.57
CA GLU A 59 -22.21 -0.32 -8.72
C GLU A 59 -21.30 0.11 -9.88
N GLY A 60 -20.51 -0.84 -10.37
CA GLY A 60 -19.58 -0.62 -11.47
C GLY A 60 -18.24 0.02 -11.08
N TYR A 61 -18.01 0.34 -9.80
CA TYR A 61 -16.69 0.77 -9.34
C TYR A 61 -15.69 -0.39 -9.42
N ASP A 62 -14.61 -0.18 -10.16
CA ASP A 62 -13.52 -1.14 -10.30
C ASP A 62 -12.23 -0.50 -9.76
N PRO A 63 -11.79 -0.88 -8.54
CA PRO A 63 -10.60 -0.30 -7.92
C PRO A 63 -9.35 -0.39 -8.80
N ALA A 64 -9.22 -1.42 -9.65
CA ALA A 64 -8.05 -1.59 -10.50
C ALA A 64 -8.00 -0.57 -11.64
N ASN A 65 -9.16 -0.13 -12.13
CA ASN A 65 -9.30 0.81 -13.25
C ASN A 65 -9.54 2.25 -12.77
N ASP A 66 -10.32 2.44 -11.71
CA ASP A 66 -10.71 3.75 -11.18
C ASP A 66 -9.70 4.32 -10.19
N HIS A 67 -8.86 3.47 -9.59
CA HIS A 67 -7.75 3.88 -8.73
C HIS A 67 -6.47 3.08 -9.05
N PRO A 68 -5.94 3.22 -10.28
CA PRO A 68 -4.83 2.40 -10.75
C PRO A 68 -3.61 2.60 -9.86
N LEU A 69 -2.90 1.50 -9.58
CA LEU A 69 -1.63 1.58 -8.87
C LEU A 69 -0.65 2.46 -9.67
N PRO A 70 0.15 3.30 -8.98
CA PRO A 70 1.18 4.10 -9.64
C PRO A 70 2.04 3.21 -10.52
N GLN A 71 2.14 3.56 -11.80
CA GLN A 71 3.05 2.87 -12.71
C GLN A 71 4.48 3.38 -12.48
N PRO A 72 5.51 2.52 -12.57
CA PRO A 72 6.89 2.96 -12.47
C PRO A 72 7.19 4.04 -13.50
N SER A 73 7.85 5.11 -13.09
CA SER A 73 8.36 6.11 -14.03
C SER A 73 9.51 5.51 -14.86
N PRO A 74 9.88 6.10 -16.00
CA PRO A 74 11.07 5.72 -16.73
C PRO A 74 12.35 5.73 -15.87
N SER A 75 12.44 6.65 -14.90
CA SER A 75 13.54 6.73 -13.94
C SER A 75 13.55 5.55 -12.97
N ASP A 76 12.39 5.10 -12.49
CA ASP A 76 12.29 3.93 -11.62
C ASP A 76 12.76 2.66 -12.33
N LEU A 77 12.39 2.51 -13.61
CA LEU A 77 12.85 1.40 -14.44
C LEU A 77 14.36 1.42 -14.66
N ALA A 78 14.94 2.59 -14.95
CA ALA A 78 16.39 2.74 -15.11
C ALA A 78 17.15 2.43 -13.81
N ASN A 79 16.61 2.86 -12.66
CA ASN A 79 17.17 2.56 -11.35
C ASN A 79 17.12 1.05 -11.06
N ALA A 80 16.01 0.39 -11.36
CA ALA A 80 15.86 -1.05 -11.16
C ALA A 80 16.87 -1.87 -11.98
N GLU A 81 17.05 -1.54 -13.26
CA GLU A 81 18.06 -2.20 -14.12
C GLU A 81 19.49 -1.95 -13.64
N THR A 82 19.76 -0.74 -13.12
CA THR A 82 21.06 -0.42 -12.53
C THR A 82 21.31 -1.26 -11.27
N MET A 83 20.33 -1.38 -10.37
CA MET A 83 20.45 -2.21 -9.17
C MET A 83 20.67 -3.69 -9.52
N LYS A 84 19.96 -4.20 -10.53
CA LYS A 84 20.13 -5.57 -11.04
C LYS A 84 21.55 -5.82 -11.56
N THR A 85 22.10 -4.85 -12.28
CA THR A 85 23.48 -4.90 -12.77
C THR A 85 24.48 -4.90 -11.61
N ILE A 86 24.30 -4.01 -10.64
CA ILE A 86 25.15 -3.93 -9.43
C ILE A 86 25.12 -5.26 -8.68
N ALA A 87 23.94 -5.83 -8.42
CA ALA A 87 23.81 -7.11 -7.73
C ALA A 87 24.58 -8.24 -8.44
N SER A 88 24.48 -8.29 -9.78
CA SER A 88 25.19 -9.27 -10.60
C SER A 88 26.71 -9.12 -10.52
N LEU A 89 27.21 -7.87 -10.55
CA LEU A 89 28.62 -7.56 -10.39
C LEU A 89 29.13 -7.91 -8.98
N THR A 90 28.35 -7.63 -7.93
CA THR A 90 28.71 -7.98 -6.55
C THR A 90 28.90 -9.47 -6.37
N VAL A 91 27.98 -10.29 -6.88
CA VAL A 91 28.09 -11.76 -6.84
C VAL A 91 29.31 -12.25 -7.61
N SER A 92 29.54 -11.69 -8.81
CA SER A 92 30.69 -12.05 -9.64
C SER A 92 32.03 -11.72 -8.95
N ASN A 93 32.13 -10.53 -8.35
CA ASN A 93 33.32 -10.11 -7.61
C ASN A 93 33.58 -11.01 -6.38
N ALA A 94 32.54 -11.40 -5.64
CA ALA A 94 32.69 -12.32 -4.51
C ALA A 94 33.23 -13.69 -4.96
N ALA A 95 32.75 -14.21 -6.09
CA ALA A 95 33.24 -15.46 -6.66
C ALA A 95 34.71 -15.36 -7.10
N LEU A 96 35.09 -14.26 -7.76
CA LEU A 96 36.47 -14.01 -8.18
C LEU A 96 37.42 -13.89 -6.97
N ILE A 97 37.03 -13.16 -5.93
CA ILE A 97 37.82 -13.04 -4.70
C ILE A 97 38.07 -14.43 -4.09
N LYS A 98 37.06 -15.29 -4.05
CA LYS A 98 37.19 -16.67 -3.54
C LYS A 98 38.15 -17.51 -4.38
N GLN A 99 38.11 -17.38 -5.70
CA GLN A 99 39.04 -18.07 -6.60
C GLN A 99 40.47 -17.58 -6.41
N VAL A 100 40.69 -16.26 -6.36
CA VAL A 100 42.02 -15.66 -6.13
C VAL A 100 42.59 -16.11 -4.79
N ALA A 101 41.79 -16.13 -3.73
CA ALA A 101 42.22 -16.61 -2.41
C ALA A 101 42.65 -18.09 -2.44
N THR A 102 41.95 -18.91 -3.22
CA THR A 102 42.27 -20.35 -3.39
C THR A 102 43.60 -20.52 -4.11
N LEU A 103 43.78 -19.87 -5.26
CA LEU A 103 45.02 -19.94 -6.04
C LEU A 103 46.23 -19.40 -5.27
N THR A 104 46.04 -18.32 -4.50
CA THR A 104 47.10 -17.73 -3.67
C THR A 104 47.54 -18.69 -2.56
N LYS A 105 46.63 -19.50 -2.03
CA LYS A 105 46.95 -20.53 -1.04
C LYS A 105 47.73 -21.69 -1.67
N GLU A 106 47.31 -22.13 -2.85
CA GLU A 106 47.96 -23.21 -3.60
C GLU A 106 49.38 -22.84 -4.05
N ALA A 107 49.60 -21.61 -4.50
CA ALA A 107 50.92 -21.13 -4.94
C ALA A 107 51.95 -20.96 -3.80
N LYS A 108 51.52 -21.03 -2.53
CA LYS A 108 52.39 -20.95 -1.34
C LYS A 108 52.75 -22.32 -0.75
N LEU A 109 52.23 -23.41 -1.34
CA LEU A 109 52.54 -24.80 -1.00
C LEU A 109 53.62 -25.33 -1.95
#